data_AF-A0A7X2MHY2-F1
#
_entry.id   AF-A0A7X2MHY2-F1
#
_cell.length_a   1.000
_cell.length_b   1.000
_cell.length_c   1.000
_cell.angle_alpha   90.00
_cell.angle_beta   90.00
_cell.angle_gamma   90.00
#
_symmetry.space_group_name_H-M   'P 1'
#
loop_
_entity.id
_entity.type
_entity.pdbx_description
1 polymer ?
#
loop_
_entity_poly.entity_id
_entity_poly.type
_entity_poly.pdbx_seq_one_letter_code
_entity_poly.pdbx_strand_id
1 'polypeptide(L)'
;ERAVSKNGILATSADFHSEVNMDPVFSIDLDTGDVANQKQSGRCWMFAALNTMRHDLKNRFGVAKDFELSQSYTFFWDKLEKSNYFYENVIKTASLP
;
A
#
# COMPACT_ATOMS: atom_id res chain seq x y z
N GLU A 1 -12.24 -16.72 -27.41
CA GLU A 1 -11.07 -16.25 -28.18
C GLU A 1 -11.22 -14.80 -28.65
N ARG A 2 -12.07 -14.49 -29.64
CA ARG A 2 -12.19 -13.12 -30.21
C ARG A 2 -12.45 -12.00 -29.18
N ALA A 3 -13.29 -12.24 -28.18
CA ALA A 3 -13.60 -11.26 -27.14
C ALA A 3 -12.36 -10.91 -26.29
N VAL A 4 -11.63 -11.93 -25.81
CA VAL A 4 -10.42 -11.75 -25.00
C VAL A 4 -9.30 -11.09 -25.80
N SER A 5 -9.09 -11.49 -27.06
CA SER A 5 -8.03 -10.91 -27.90
C SER A 5 -8.25 -9.44 -28.24
N LYS A 6 -9.50 -8.98 -28.31
CA LYS A 6 -9.83 -7.58 -28.62
C LYS A 6 -9.87 -6.69 -27.37
N ASN A 7 -10.42 -7.21 -26.27
CA ASN A 7 -10.79 -6.40 -25.10
C ASN A 7 -9.88 -6.64 -23.88
N GLY A 8 -9.02 -7.66 -23.92
CA GLY A 8 -8.24 -8.11 -22.76
C GLY A 8 -9.05 -8.95 -21.77
N ILE A 9 -8.35 -9.58 -20.82
CA ILE A 9 -8.97 -10.51 -19.87
C ILE A 9 -9.93 -9.78 -18.93
N LEU A 10 -9.47 -8.73 -18.25
CA LEU A 10 -10.23 -8.05 -17.20
C LEU A 10 -11.56 -7.46 -17.70
N ALA A 11 -11.55 -6.77 -18.85
CA ALA A 11 -12.77 -6.21 -19.41
C ALA A 11 -13.73 -7.28 -19.94
N THR A 12 -13.22 -8.43 -20.38
CA THR A 12 -14.06 -9.55 -20.83
C THR A 12 -14.66 -10.32 -19.66
N SER A 13 -13.98 -10.35 -18.50
CA SER A 13 -14.40 -11.07 -17.31
C SER A 13 -15.14 -10.22 -16.27
N ALA A 14 -15.50 -8.98 -16.60
CA ALA A 14 -16.24 -8.11 -15.69
C ALA A 14 -17.64 -8.68 -15.39
N ASP A 15 -18.07 -8.58 -14.14
CA ASP A 15 -19.35 -9.13 -13.66
C ASP A 15 -20.19 -8.03 -12.98
N PHE A 16 -21.27 -7.63 -13.66
CA PHE A 16 -22.19 -6.61 -13.17
C PHE A 16 -22.95 -7.04 -11.89
N HIS A 17 -23.14 -8.35 -11.66
CA HIS A 17 -23.74 -8.81 -10.41
C HIS A 17 -22.79 -8.58 -9.23
N SER A 18 -21.49 -8.80 -9.42
CA SER A 18 -20.49 -8.46 -8.41
C SER A 18 -20.43 -6.96 -8.13
N GLU A 19 -20.62 -6.10 -9.14
CA GLU A 19 -20.65 -4.65 -8.94
C GLU A 19 -21.83 -4.22 -8.04
N VAL A 20 -23.03 -4.76 -8.27
CA VAL A 20 -24.20 -4.50 -7.41
C VAL A 20 -23.98 -4.96 -5.97
N ASN A 21 -23.26 -6.07 -5.77
CA ASN A 21 -22.95 -6.58 -4.43
C ASN A 21 -21.86 -5.80 -3.69
N MET A 22 -21.16 -4.87 -4.36
CA MET A 22 -20.04 -4.10 -3.82
C MET A 22 -20.40 -2.63 -3.54
N ASP A 23 -21.66 -2.36 -3.20
CA ASP A 23 -22.12 -1.04 -2.76
C ASP A 23 -21.26 -0.56 -1.56
N PRO A 24 -20.64 0.64 -1.63
CA PRO A 24 -19.73 1.14 -0.61
C PRO A 24 -20.48 1.74 0.60
N VAL A 25 -21.45 0.99 1.13
CA VAL A 25 -22.25 1.36 2.30
C VAL A 25 -21.91 0.41 3.44
N PHE A 26 -21.29 0.94 4.50
CA PHE A 26 -20.81 0.17 5.63
C PHE A 26 -21.61 0.49 6.90
N SER A 27 -21.93 -0.53 7.69
CA SER A 27 -22.62 -0.34 8.98
C SER A 27 -21.75 0.36 10.03
N ILE A 28 -20.43 0.22 9.90
CA ILE A 28 -19.42 0.89 10.71
C ILE A 28 -18.43 1.51 9.72
N ASP A 29 -18.36 2.84 9.73
CA ASP A 29 -17.47 3.62 8.88
C ASP A 29 -16.55 4.49 9.75
N LEU A 30 -15.27 4.52 9.39
CA LEU A 30 -14.22 5.24 10.12
C LEU A 30 -13.82 6.47 9.30
N ASP A 31 -13.78 7.67 9.91
CA ASP A 31 -13.32 8.89 9.22
C ASP A 31 -11.79 8.88 9.03
N THR A 32 -11.34 8.21 7.97
CA THR A 32 -9.93 8.04 7.63
C THR A 32 -9.30 9.27 6.93
N GLY A 33 -10.09 10.27 6.51
CA GLY A 33 -9.55 11.42 5.77
C GLY A 33 -9.01 11.06 4.37
N ASP A 34 -8.11 11.90 3.85
CA ASP A 34 -7.67 11.84 2.44
C ASP A 34 -6.75 10.65 2.14
N VAL A 35 -6.82 10.13 0.91
CA VAL A 35 -6.02 8.98 0.47
C VAL A 35 -4.58 9.36 0.13
N ALA A 36 -3.63 8.53 0.54
CA ALA A 36 -2.21 8.69 0.21
C ALA A 36 -1.85 7.92 -1.08
N ASN A 37 -0.88 8.42 -1.87
CA ASN A 37 -0.49 7.80 -3.16
C ASN A 37 0.99 7.41 -3.21
N GLN A 38 1.27 6.10 -3.29
CA GLN A 38 2.63 5.56 -3.38
C GLN A 38 3.33 5.78 -4.73
N LYS A 39 2.57 6.17 -5.76
CA LYS A 39 3.01 6.33 -7.16
C LYS A 39 3.71 5.06 -7.68
N GLN A 40 4.68 5.21 -8.57
CA GLN A 40 5.44 4.10 -9.16
C GLN A 40 6.50 3.55 -8.20
N SER A 41 6.07 3.03 -7.04
CA SER A 41 6.95 2.41 -6.04
C SER A 41 6.29 1.24 -5.33
N GLY A 42 7.08 0.27 -4.87
CA GLY A 42 6.60 -0.90 -4.11
C GLY A 42 6.46 -0.65 -2.61
N ARG A 43 5.83 0.45 -2.20
CA ARG A 43 5.78 0.92 -0.79
C ARG A 43 4.43 0.70 -0.10
N CYS A 44 3.54 -0.13 -0.64
CA CYS A 44 2.19 -0.35 -0.10
C CYS A 44 2.16 -0.67 1.40
N TRP A 45 3.10 -1.51 1.87
CA TRP A 45 3.23 -1.87 3.29
C TRP A 45 3.57 -0.66 4.19
N MET A 46 4.40 0.27 3.71
CA MET A 46 4.71 1.50 4.43
C MET A 46 3.51 2.43 4.47
N PHE A 47 2.82 2.60 3.34
CA PHE A 47 1.62 3.44 3.25
C PHE A 47 0.50 2.90 4.14
N ALA A 48 0.26 1.59 4.15
CA ALA A 48 -0.74 0.97 5.02
C ALA A 48 -0.42 1.17 6.50
N ALA A 49 0.82 0.94 6.92
CA ALA A 49 1.24 1.14 8.32
C ALA A 49 1.18 2.61 8.75
N LEU A 50 1.59 3.54 7.89
CA LEU A 50 1.56 4.96 8.21
C LEU A 50 0.13 5.52 8.15
N ASN A 51 -0.75 4.95 7.33
CA ASN A 51 -2.17 5.30 7.34
C ASN A 51 -2.84 4.88 8.65
N THR A 52 -2.61 3.68 9.17
CA THR A 52 -3.20 3.29 10.46
C THR A 52 -2.72 4.20 11.59
N MET A 53 -1.43 4.53 11.63
CA MET A 53 -0.87 5.45 12.62
C MET A 53 -1.42 6.88 12.49
N ARG A 54 -1.55 7.42 11.27
CA ARG A 54 -2.03 8.80 11.08
C ARG A 54 -3.50 8.95 11.49
N HIS A 55 -4.34 7.93 11.33
CA HIS A 55 -5.75 7.97 11.75
C HIS A 55 -5.87 8.11 13.27
N ASP A 56 -5.04 7.38 14.04
CA ASP A 56 -4.97 7.54 15.50
C ASP A 56 -4.46 8.94 15.90
N LEU A 57 -3.39 9.41 15.26
CA LEU A 57 -2.82 10.73 15.52
C LEU A 57 -3.80 11.87 15.21
N LYS A 58 -4.56 11.76 14.11
CA LYS A 58 -5.65 12.68 13.76
C LYS A 58 -6.66 12.79 14.88
N ASN A 59 -7.16 11.66 15.36
CA ASN A 59 -8.19 11.62 16.40
C ASN A 59 -7.68 12.14 17.75
N ARG A 60 -6.41 11.88 18.07
CA ARG A 60 -5.81 12.26 19.37
C ARG A 60 -5.37 13.72 19.45
N PHE A 61 -4.81 14.25 18.37
CA PHE A 61 -4.19 15.58 18.37
C PHE A 61 -5.00 16.63 17.60
N GLY A 62 -6.12 16.26 16.99
CA GLY A 62 -6.95 17.17 16.22
C GLY A 62 -6.22 17.77 15.01
N VAL A 63 -5.26 17.03 14.43
CA VAL A 63 -4.52 17.49 13.24
C VAL A 63 -5.41 17.54 12.00
N ALA A 64 -5.00 18.33 11.01
CA ALA A 64 -5.74 18.51 9.77
C ALA A 64 -5.99 17.17 9.02
N LYS A 65 -7.07 17.11 8.24
CA LYS A 65 -7.51 15.88 7.55
C LYS A 65 -6.51 15.38 6.50
N ASP A 66 -5.67 16.26 5.99
CA ASP A 66 -4.62 16.03 4.99
C ASP A 66 -3.25 15.70 5.60
N PHE A 67 -3.18 15.52 6.93
CA PHE A 67 -1.93 15.17 7.59
C PHE A 67 -1.39 13.80 7.11
N GLU A 68 -0.11 13.79 6.74
CA GLU A 68 0.63 12.57 6.39
C GLU A 68 1.92 12.44 7.18
N LEU A 69 2.22 11.20 7.57
CA LEU A 69 3.56 10.83 8.03
C LEU A 69 4.48 10.61 6.83
N SER A 70 5.75 10.99 6.96
CA SER A 70 6.71 10.87 5.86
C SER A 70 6.99 9.41 5.51
N GLN A 71 6.40 8.93 4.42
CA GLN A 71 6.68 7.59 3.87
C GLN A 71 8.03 7.54 3.15
N SER A 72 8.60 8.69 2.76
CA SER A 72 9.96 8.78 2.22
C SER A 72 11.02 8.61 3.31
N TYR A 73 10.76 9.08 4.54
CA TYR A 73 11.67 8.90 5.67
C TYR A 73 11.86 7.41 6.01
N THR A 74 10.77 6.66 6.16
CA THR A 74 10.85 5.22 6.42
C THR A 74 11.47 4.46 5.24
N PHE A 75 11.20 4.89 4.01
CA PHE A 75 11.79 4.28 2.81
C PHE A 75 13.30 4.47 2.70
N PHE A 76 13.82 5.62 3.11
CA PHE A 76 15.26 5.87 3.13
C PHE A 76 15.96 4.87 4.06
N TRP A 77 15.50 4.75 5.29
CA TRP A 77 16.10 3.84 6.27
C TRP A 77 15.91 2.37 5.89
N ASP A 78 14.74 1.98 5.36
CA ASP A 78 14.52 0.63 4.83
C ASP A 78 15.55 0.24 3.76
N LYS A 79 15.88 1.16 2.85
CA LYS A 79 16.87 0.92 1.78
C LYS A 79 18.29 0.83 2.31
N LEU A 80 18.63 1.68 3.27
CA LEU A 80 19.95 1.65 3.92
C LEU A 80 20.15 0.34 4.68
N GLU A 81 19.20 0.01 5.55
CA GLU A 81 19.25 -1.20 6.38
C GLU A 81 19.27 -2.48 5.54
N LYS A 82 18.43 -2.56 4.49
CA LYS A 82 18.43 -3.72 3.59
C LYS A 82 19.73 -3.89 2.82
N SER A 83 20.40 -2.80 2.44
CA SER A 83 21.71 -2.86 1.79
C SER A 83 22.75 -3.45 2.73
N ASN A 84 22.79 -3.00 3.99
CA ASN A 84 23.67 -3.57 5.01
C ASN A 84 23.34 -5.05 5.29
N TYR A 85 22.06 -5.35 5.47
CA TYR A 85 21.57 -6.71 5.70
C TYR A 85 21.93 -7.66 4.55
N PHE A 86 21.92 -7.18 3.31
CA PHE A 86 22.38 -7.94 2.16
C PHE A 86 23.86 -8.29 2.27
N TYR A 87 24.73 -7.35 2.63
CA TYR A 87 26.16 -7.64 2.83
C TYR A 87 26.40 -8.64 3.96
N GLU A 88 25.69 -8.50 5.07
CA GLU A 88 25.74 -9.47 6.18
C GLU A 88 25.32 -10.87 5.72
N ASN A 89 24.30 -10.98 4.86
CA ASN A 89 23.90 -12.26 4.30
C ASN A 89 24.97 -12.84 3.38
N VAL A 90 25.62 -12.04 2.53
CA VAL A 90 26.74 -12.49 1.69
C VAL A 90 27.87 -13.05 2.55
N ILE A 91 28.25 -12.36 3.64
CA ILE A 91 29.28 -12.84 4.57
C ILE A 91 28.86 -14.17 5.20
N LYS A 92 27.61 -14.28 5.66
CA LYS A 92 27.08 -15.52 6.27
C LYS A 92 27.01 -16.69 5.31
N THR A 93 26.78 -16.43 4.02
CA THR A 93 26.69 -17.46 2.98
C THR A 93 27.98 -17.61 2.17
N ALA A 94 29.08 -16.97 2.57
CA ALA A 94 30.32 -16.95 1.79
C ALA A 94 30.97 -18.34 1.60
N SER A 95 30.62 -19.31 2.45
CA SER A 95 31.08 -20.69 2.37
C SER A 95 30.11 -21.65 1.66
N LEU A 96 28.91 -21.17 1.31
CA LEU A 96 27.96 -21.96 0.55
C LEU A 96 28.41 -22.03 -0.93
N PRO A 97 28.17 -23.16 -1.62
CA PRO A 97 28.52 -23.32 -3.04
C PRO A 97 27.83 -22.31 -3.95
#